data_AF-A0A9Q9CX39-F1
#
_entry.id   AF-A0A9Q9CX39-F1
#
_cell.length_a   1.000
_cell.length_b   1.000
_cell.length_c   1.000
_cell.angle_alpha   90.00
_cell.angle_beta   90.00
_cell.angle_gamma   90.00
#
_symmetry.space_group_name_H-M   'P 1'
#
loop_
_entity.id
_entity.type
_entity.pdbx_description
1 polymer ?
#
loop_
_entity_poly.entity_id
_entity_poly.type
_entity_poly.pdbx_seq_one_letter_code
_entity_poly.pdbx_strand_id
1 'polypeptide(L)'
;MKASDLKKVLDSLPENQDPHIVTGEEWLPERLVNTHLDNDMLFLEFDNAPEETQGEEEGRGFVEHEVDMIRQRFKQILDESSDTKTKADAMLALFLMGHEMSSSEIIEILEDPEVPKDPTENQ
;
A
#
# COMPACT_ATOMS: atom_id res chain seq x y z
N MET A 1 -2.85 -22.16 -13.63
CA MET A 1 -3.00 -23.63 -13.50
C MET A 1 -4.40 -24.02 -13.99
N LYS A 2 -4.60 -25.17 -14.65
CA LYS A 2 -5.96 -25.66 -14.98
C LYS A 2 -6.53 -26.45 -13.80
N ALA A 3 -7.87 -26.52 -13.68
CA ALA A 3 -8.51 -27.27 -12.59
C ALA A 3 -8.08 -28.75 -12.54
N SER A 4 -7.74 -29.35 -13.69
CA SER A 4 -7.20 -30.70 -13.78
C SER A 4 -5.84 -30.88 -13.09
N ASP A 5 -5.01 -29.86 -13.08
CA ASP A 5 -3.69 -29.92 -12.44
C ASP A 5 -3.83 -29.69 -10.94
N LEU A 6 -4.70 -28.77 -10.54
CA LEU A 6 -5.04 -28.56 -9.12
C LEU A 6 -5.58 -29.83 -8.47
N LYS A 7 -6.46 -30.57 -9.16
CA LYS A 7 -6.97 -31.87 -8.70
C LYS A 7 -5.85 -32.85 -8.35
N LYS A 8 -4.81 -32.95 -9.18
CA LYS A 8 -3.67 -33.84 -8.92
C LYS A 8 -2.91 -33.46 -7.65
N VAL A 9 -2.82 -32.16 -7.35
CA VAL A 9 -2.19 -31.66 -6.12
C VAL A 9 -3.05 -32.05 -4.91
N LEU A 10 -4.36 -31.83 -4.99
CA LEU A 10 -5.29 -32.21 -3.91
C LEU A 10 -5.28 -33.73 -3.65
N ASP A 11 -5.28 -34.55 -4.70
CA ASP A 11 -5.21 -36.02 -4.60
C ASP A 11 -3.88 -36.52 -4.03
N SER A 12 -2.84 -35.68 -4.02
CA SER A 12 -1.51 -36.01 -3.48
C SER A 12 -1.35 -35.70 -1.99
N LEU A 13 -2.35 -35.06 -1.36
CA LEU A 13 -2.32 -34.73 0.06
C LEU A 13 -2.39 -35.99 0.93
N PRO A 14 -1.70 -36.03 2.09
CA PRO A 14 -1.78 -37.18 3.00
C PRO A 14 -3.21 -37.42 3.49
N GLU A 15 -3.68 -38.67 3.51
CA GLU A 15 -5.05 -39.04 3.93
C GLU A 15 -5.45 -38.55 5.33
N ASN A 16 -4.47 -38.22 6.17
CA ASN A 16 -4.67 -37.78 7.55
C ASN A 16 -4.64 -36.25 7.71
N GLN A 17 -4.61 -35.48 6.61
CA GLN A 17 -4.57 -34.02 6.63
C GLN A 17 -5.70 -33.44 5.78
N ASP A 18 -6.43 -32.50 6.36
CA ASP A 18 -7.47 -31.72 5.70
C ASP A 18 -7.12 -30.23 5.79
N PRO A 19 -6.14 -29.76 4.99
CA PRO A 19 -5.70 -28.38 5.04
C PRO A 19 -6.74 -27.44 4.42
N HIS A 20 -6.86 -26.23 4.97
CA HIS A 20 -7.63 -25.17 4.34
C HIS A 20 -7.00 -24.80 2.99
N ILE A 21 -7.83 -24.62 1.97
CA ILE A 21 -7.41 -23.99 0.71
C ILE A 21 -7.30 -22.50 0.98
N VAL A 22 -6.11 -21.94 0.79
CA VAL A 22 -5.83 -20.54 1.04
C VAL A 22 -5.18 -19.88 -0.17
N THR A 23 -5.28 -18.56 -0.22
CA THR A 23 -4.53 -17.68 -1.12
C THR A 23 -3.85 -16.59 -0.31
N GLY A 24 -2.98 -15.78 -0.94
CA GLY A 24 -2.21 -14.74 -0.27
C GLY A 24 -0.87 -15.25 0.27
N GLU A 25 -0.33 -14.53 1.24
CA GLU A 25 0.97 -14.83 1.86
C GLU A 25 0.82 -15.83 3.02
N GLU A 26 1.87 -16.60 3.34
CA GLU A 26 1.84 -17.60 4.41
C GLU A 26 1.53 -16.98 5.80
N TRP A 27 1.92 -15.73 6.02
CA TRP A 27 1.69 -14.99 7.25
C TRP A 27 0.29 -14.35 7.34
N LEU A 28 -0.43 -14.24 6.22
CA LEU A 28 -1.80 -13.72 6.15
C LEU A 28 -2.61 -14.46 5.08
N PRO A 29 -2.96 -15.74 5.32
CA PRO A 29 -3.67 -16.54 4.34
C PRO A 29 -5.18 -16.22 4.35
N GLU A 30 -5.72 -15.90 3.19
CA GLU A 30 -7.17 -15.78 2.94
C GLU A 30 -7.73 -17.16 2.64
N ARG A 31 -8.80 -17.58 3.30
CA ARG A 31 -9.37 -18.93 3.21
C ARG A 31 -10.49 -18.98 2.19
N LEU A 32 -10.51 -20.04 1.39
CA LEU A 32 -11.59 -20.27 0.43
C LEU A 32 -12.90 -20.55 1.18
N VAL A 33 -13.86 -19.63 1.11
CA VAL A 33 -15.16 -19.75 1.78
C VAL A 33 -16.26 -20.23 0.85
N ASN A 34 -16.14 -19.98 -0.45
CA ASN A 34 -17.13 -20.40 -1.42
C ASN A 34 -16.51 -20.63 -2.81
N THR A 35 -17.18 -21.46 -3.60
CA THR A 35 -16.75 -21.78 -4.97
C THR A 35 -17.96 -21.86 -5.88
N HIS A 36 -17.84 -21.34 -7.08
CA HIS A 36 -18.88 -21.42 -8.09
C HIS A 36 -18.29 -21.74 -9.46
N LEU A 37 -18.88 -22.71 -10.17
CA LEU A 37 -18.52 -23.01 -11.55
C LEU A 37 -19.50 -22.31 -12.47
N ASP A 38 -18.99 -21.38 -13.29
CA ASP A 38 -19.75 -20.77 -14.37
C ASP A 38 -19.10 -21.16 -15.70
N ASN A 39 -19.81 -22.01 -16.46
CA ASN A 39 -19.33 -22.62 -17.70
C ASN A 39 -17.97 -23.33 -17.54
N ASP A 40 -16.91 -22.80 -18.15
CA ASP A 40 -15.55 -23.33 -18.11
C ASP A 40 -14.63 -22.60 -17.11
N MET A 41 -15.21 -21.70 -16.30
CA MET A 41 -14.49 -20.87 -15.32
C MET A 41 -14.90 -21.25 -13.89
N LEU A 42 -13.93 -21.67 -13.08
CA LEU A 42 -14.12 -21.92 -11.65
C LEU A 42 -13.78 -20.65 -10.88
N PHE A 43 -14.81 -20.04 -10.28
CA PHE A 43 -14.70 -18.90 -9.39
C PHE A 43 -14.47 -19.37 -7.96
N LEU A 44 -13.56 -18.70 -7.28
CA LEU A 44 -13.13 -18.98 -5.92
C LEU A 44 -13.32 -17.70 -5.11
N GLU A 45 -14.15 -17.76 -4.09
CA GLU A 45 -14.40 -16.66 -3.16
C GLU A 45 -13.67 -16.95 -1.86
N PHE A 46 -12.69 -16.13 -1.55
CA PHE A 46 -11.95 -16.21 -0.30
C PHE A 46 -12.59 -15.28 0.73
N ASP A 47 -12.44 -15.60 2.02
CA ASP A 47 -12.77 -14.62 3.04
C ASP A 47 -11.89 -13.39 2.83
N ASN A 48 -12.47 -12.22 3.06
CA ASN A 48 -11.63 -11.07 3.31
C ASN A 48 -10.83 -11.45 4.56
N ALA A 49 -9.51 -11.64 4.42
CA ALA A 49 -8.59 -11.48 5.54
C ALA A 49 -9.07 -10.24 6.31
N PRO A 50 -9.19 -10.32 7.65
CA PRO A 50 -9.96 -9.39 8.46
C PRO A 50 -9.79 -7.96 7.94
N GLU A 51 -10.90 -7.34 7.48
CA GLU A 51 -10.96 -5.99 6.90
C GLU A 51 -9.87 -5.12 7.49
N GLU A 52 -8.82 -4.73 6.74
CA GLU A 52 -7.87 -3.63 7.02
C GLU A 52 -7.77 -3.14 8.49
N THR A 53 -7.69 -4.06 9.46
CA THR A 53 -7.58 -3.74 10.89
C THR A 53 -6.53 -4.59 11.56
N GLN A 54 -5.81 -5.41 10.77
CA GLN A 54 -4.62 -6.14 11.19
C GLN A 54 -3.44 -5.94 10.23
N GLY A 55 -3.44 -4.86 9.44
CA GLY A 55 -2.24 -4.32 8.78
C GLY A 55 -1.50 -3.27 9.64
N GLU A 56 -1.87 -3.17 10.91
CA GLU A 56 -1.51 -2.03 11.75
C GLU A 56 -0.13 -2.12 12.39
N GLU A 57 0.62 -3.23 12.42
CA GLU A 57 1.89 -3.21 13.18
C GLU A 57 3.14 -3.09 12.30
N GLU A 58 3.13 -3.63 11.08
CA GLU A 58 4.27 -3.49 10.15
C GLU A 58 4.05 -2.42 9.07
N GLY A 59 2.79 -2.13 8.69
CA GLY A 59 2.44 -1.02 7.79
C GLY A 59 2.33 0.35 8.47
N ARG A 60 2.02 0.39 9.79
CA ARG A 60 2.03 1.66 10.54
C ARG A 60 3.42 2.23 10.70
N GLY A 61 4.48 1.42 10.76
CA GLY A 61 5.85 1.94 10.83
C GLY A 61 6.17 2.83 9.63
N PHE A 62 5.71 2.45 8.44
CA PHE A 62 5.81 3.26 7.23
C PHE A 62 4.92 4.50 7.34
N VAL A 63 3.62 4.36 7.64
CA VAL A 63 2.70 5.51 7.73
C VAL A 63 3.12 6.53 8.81
N GLU A 64 3.59 6.08 9.98
CA GLU A 64 4.08 6.94 11.06
C GLU A 64 5.34 7.69 10.63
N HIS A 65 6.26 7.02 9.94
CA HIS A 65 7.45 7.65 9.36
C HIS A 65 7.08 8.70 8.31
N GLU A 66 6.15 8.38 7.41
CA GLU A 66 5.64 9.31 6.39
C GLU A 66 4.99 10.55 7.03
N VAL A 67 4.16 10.34 8.05
CA VAL A 67 3.53 11.41 8.82
C VAL A 67 4.57 12.27 9.53
N ASP A 68 5.62 11.67 10.09
CA ASP A 68 6.70 12.39 10.74
C ASP A 68 7.54 13.20 9.74
N MET A 69 7.81 12.66 8.55
CA MET A 69 8.50 13.36 7.48
C MET A 69 7.69 14.58 6.99
N ILE A 70 6.40 14.38 6.70
CA ILE A 70 5.51 15.47 6.29
C ILE A 70 5.44 16.54 7.40
N ARG A 71 5.35 16.12 8.66
CA ARG A 71 5.35 17.02 9.83
C ARG A 71 6.66 17.79 9.96
N GLN A 72 7.81 17.15 9.74
CA GLN A 72 9.11 17.82 9.74
C GLN A 72 9.21 18.85 8.61
N ARG A 73 8.71 18.51 7.42
CA ARG A 73 8.68 19.44 6.27
C ARG A 73 7.81 20.65 6.54
N PHE A 74 6.62 20.48 7.13
CA PHE A 74 5.78 21.60 7.55
C PHE A 74 6.47 22.49 8.57
N LYS A 75 7.14 21.92 9.59
CA LYS A 75 7.93 22.70 10.55
C LYS A 75 9.02 23.51 9.87
N GLN A 76 9.76 22.91 8.93
CA GLN A 76 10.80 23.60 8.19
C GLN A 76 10.26 24.78 7.37
N ILE A 77 9.14 24.61 6.65
CA ILE A 77 8.48 25.69 5.90
C ILE A 77 8.03 26.82 6.83
N LEU A 78 7.49 26.47 8.01
CA LEU A 78 7.02 27.45 8.99
C LEU A 78 8.17 28.20 9.66
N ASP A 79 9.29 27.52 9.94
CA ASP A 79 10.45 28.08 10.63
C ASP A 79 11.42 28.82 9.70
N GLU A 80 11.37 28.58 8.37
CA GLU A 80 12.17 29.33 7.41
C GLU A 80 11.88 30.84 7.47
N SER A 81 12.93 31.66 7.37
CA SER A 81 12.82 33.11 7.32
C SER A 81 12.40 33.59 5.92
N SER A 82 11.22 33.15 5.48
CA SER A 82 10.58 33.53 4.21
C SER A 82 9.29 34.30 4.46
N ASP A 83 8.81 35.01 3.44
CA ASP A 83 7.56 35.74 3.54
C ASP A 83 6.34 34.78 3.54
N THR A 84 5.18 35.29 3.95
CA THR A 84 3.96 34.48 4.04
C THR A 84 3.54 33.89 2.69
N LYS A 85 3.88 34.56 1.59
CA LYS A 85 3.51 34.11 0.25
C LYS A 85 4.31 32.86 -0.13
N THR A 86 5.63 32.89 0.01
CA THR A 86 6.51 31.75 -0.24
C THR A 86 6.12 30.54 0.61
N LYS A 87 5.74 30.74 1.87
CA LYS A 87 5.25 29.65 2.73
C LYS A 87 3.95 29.06 2.23
N ALA A 88 3.00 29.90 1.82
CA ALA A 88 1.72 29.46 1.27
C ALA A 88 1.90 28.67 -0.04
N ASP A 89 2.79 29.14 -0.92
CA ASP A 89 3.10 28.49 -2.20
C ASP A 89 3.77 27.12 -1.96
N ALA A 90 4.69 27.01 -1.00
CA ALA A 90 5.33 25.74 -0.62
C ALA A 90 4.34 24.73 -0.03
N MET A 91 3.39 25.19 0.80
CA MET A 91 2.33 24.33 1.34
C MET A 91 1.35 23.88 0.24
N LEU A 92 1.00 24.76 -0.68
CA LEU A 92 0.14 24.43 -1.82
C LEU A 92 0.79 23.39 -2.73
N ALA A 93 2.09 23.51 -2.99
CA ALA A 93 2.85 22.53 -3.76
C ALA A 93 2.83 21.14 -3.12
N LEU A 94 3.07 21.05 -1.80
CA LEU A 94 2.96 19.79 -1.06
C LEU A 94 1.56 19.17 -1.16
N PHE A 95 0.52 20.00 -1.08
CA PHE A 95 -0.86 19.53 -1.18
C PHE A 95 -1.20 19.01 -2.58
N LEU A 96 -0.74 19.69 -3.64
CA LEU A 96 -0.96 19.27 -5.02
C LEU A 96 -0.20 17.98 -5.34
N MET A 97 1.05 17.84 -4.88
CA MET A 97 1.80 16.58 -4.99
C MET A 97 1.07 15.43 -4.29
N GLY A 98 0.52 15.68 -3.11
CA GLY A 98 -0.38 14.78 -2.37
C GLY A 98 -1.59 14.25 -3.13
N HIS A 99 -2.11 15.05 -4.07
CA HIS A 99 -3.32 14.72 -4.82
C HIS A 99 -3.00 14.05 -6.17
N GLU A 100 -1.85 14.35 -6.75
CA GLU A 100 -1.45 13.87 -8.08
C GLU A 100 -0.57 12.62 -8.05
N MET A 101 0.08 12.33 -6.92
CA MET A 101 1.08 11.26 -6.78
C MET A 101 0.71 10.28 -5.65
N SER A 102 1.26 9.06 -5.71
CA SER A 102 1.14 8.10 -4.62
C SER A 102 2.01 8.52 -3.42
N SER A 103 1.63 8.10 -2.20
CA SER A 103 2.37 8.43 -0.98
C SER A 103 3.86 8.07 -1.06
N SER A 104 4.21 6.92 -1.66
CA SER A 104 5.60 6.49 -1.86
C SER A 104 6.40 7.44 -2.74
N GLU A 105 5.82 7.97 -3.81
CA GLU A 105 6.52 8.90 -4.72
C GLU A 105 6.74 10.26 -4.05
N ILE A 106 5.83 10.69 -3.18
CA ILE A 106 5.98 11.93 -2.41
C ILE A 106 7.11 11.78 -1.39
N ILE A 107 7.23 10.62 -0.76
CA ILE A 107 8.24 10.36 0.25
C ILE A 107 9.62 10.33 -0.36
N GLU A 108 9.80 9.69 -1.53
CA GLU A 108 11.06 9.75 -2.28
C GLU A 108 11.49 11.20 -2.58
N ILE A 109 10.54 12.06 -2.97
CA ILE A 109 10.79 13.49 -3.21
C ILE A 109 11.13 14.24 -1.90
N LEU A 110 10.54 13.85 -0.78
CA LEU A 110 10.83 14.47 0.52
C LEU A 110 12.15 14.00 1.13
N GLU A 111 12.62 12.79 0.80
CA GLU A 111 13.94 12.27 1.20
C GLU A 111 15.08 12.88 0.39
N ASP A 112 14.81 13.32 -0.84
CA ASP A 112 15.84 13.84 -1.73
C ASP A 112 16.27 15.28 -1.35
N PRO A 113 17.51 15.47 -0.86
CA PRO A 113 18.02 16.78 -0.45
C PRO A 113 18.25 17.75 -1.61
N GLU A 114 18.16 17.30 -2.86
CA GLU A 114 18.36 18.10 -4.07
C GLU A 114 17.04 18.58 -4.71
N VAL A 115 15.88 18.23 -4.16
CA VAL A 115 14.59 18.67 -4.72
C VAL A 115 14.46 20.20 -4.61
N PRO A 116 14.28 20.89 -5.75
CA PRO A 116 14.21 22.35 -5.79
C PRO A 116 13.17 22.88 -4.81
N LYS A 117 13.54 23.95 -4.08
CA LYS A 117 12.65 24.62 -3.14
C LYS A 117 11.44 25.28 -3.82
N ASP A 118 11.42 25.29 -5.14
CA ASP A 118 10.39 25.89 -5.96
C ASP A 118 10.05 25.00 -7.18
N PRO A 119 8.81 24.50 -7.31
CA PRO A 119 8.39 23.70 -8.46
C PRO A 119 8.29 24.52 -9.76
N THR A 120 8.55 25.84 -9.72
CA THR A 120 8.57 26.70 -10.92
C THR A 120 9.96 26.94 -11.51
N GLU A 121 11.04 26.42 -10.93
CA GLU A 121 12.41 26.61 -11.45
C GLU A 121 12.70 25.95 -12.81
N ASN A 122 11.76 25.16 -13.36
CA ASN A 122 11.88 24.52 -14.67
C ASN A 122 10.89 25.05 -15.75
N GLN A 123 10.37 26.28 -15.62
CA GLN A 123 9.63 26.96 -16.70
C GLN A 123 10.46 28.04 -17.41
#